data_AF-D8R6W5-F1
#
_entry.id   AF-D8R6W5-F1
#
_cell.length_a   1.000
_cell.length_b   1.000
_cell.length_c   1.000
_cell.angle_alpha   90.00
_cell.angle_beta   90.00
_cell.angle_gamma   90.00
#
_symmetry.space_group_name_H-M   'P 1'
#
loop_
_entity.id
_entity.type
_entity.pdbx_description
1 polymer ?
#
loop_
_entity_poly.entity_id
_entity_poly.type
_entity_poly.pdbx_seq_one_letter_code
_entity_poly.pdbx_strand_id
1 'polypeptide(L)' 'HILILESRCNLVIYSKRNKIWETPMVKNIVNCYAKLQNDGNFVIYSYSNNVIWANN' A
#
# COMPACT_ATOMS: atom_id res chain seq x y z
N HIS A 1 11.98 10.87 4.49
CA HIS A 1 11.20 9.61 4.44
C HIS A 1 10.41 9.61 3.15
N ILE A 2 10.26 8.45 2.51
CA ILE A 2 9.52 8.31 1.25
C ILE A 2 8.53 7.17 1.42
N LEU A 3 7.27 7.40 1.06
CA LEU A 3 6.24 6.38 0.98
C LEU A 3 6.14 5.90 -0.47
N ILE A 4 6.29 4.60 -0.70
CA ILE A 4 6.27 4.00 -2.04
C ILE A 4 5.29 2.83 -2.05
N LEU A 5 4.38 2.81 -3.03
CA LEU A 5 3.61 1.62 -3.36
C LEU A 5 4.39 0.80 -4.38
N GLU A 6 4.94 -0.34 -3.95
CA GLU A 6 5.71 -1.25 -4.80
C GLU A 6 4.80 -2.10 -5.70
N SER A 7 5.37 -2.69 -6.76
CA SER A 7 4.64 -3.43 -7.80
C SER A 7 3.83 -4.65 -7.32
N ARG A 8 4.11 -5.13 -6.10
CA ARG A 8 3.38 -6.23 -5.44
C ARG A 8 2.38 -5.75 -4.40
N CYS A 9 1.87 -4.54 -4.58
CA CYS A 9 0.83 -3.95 -3.73
C CYS A 9 1.26 -3.83 -2.27
N ASN A 10 2.57 -3.65 -2.07
CA ASN A 10 3.17 -3.46 -0.77
C ASN A 10 3.51 -1.98 -0.62
N LEU A 11 2.91 -1.33 0.38
CA LEU A 11 3.21 0.04 0.73
C LEU A 11 4.34 0.07 1.75
N VAL A 12 5.43 0.75 1.39
CA VAL A 12 6.68 0.75 2.16
C VAL A 12 7.08 2.17 2.52
N ILE A 13 7.50 2.37 3.76
CA ILE A 13 8.19 3.59 4.19
C ILE A 13 9.69 3.35 4.14
N TYR A 14 10.35 4.19 3.37
CA TYR A 14 11.80 4.24 3.27
C TYR A 14 12.38 5.39 4.09
N SER A 15 13.47 5.09 4.80
CA SER A 15 14.41 6.09 5.32
C SER A 15 15.76 5.90 4.63
N LYS A 16 16.17 6.91 3.85
CA LYS A 16 17.29 6.79 2.89
C LYS A 16 17.05 5.62 1.93
N ARG A 17 17.79 4.51 2.10
CA ARG A 17 17.66 3.29 1.29
C ARG A 17 17.09 2.10 2.07
N ASN A 18 16.76 2.31 3.35
CA ASN A 18 16.28 1.24 4.23
C ASN A 18 14.75 1.26 4.29
N LYS A 19 14.14 0.08 4.11
CA LYS A 19 12.74 -0.14 4.48
C LYS A 19 12.65 -0.08 6.01
N ILE A 20 11.80 0.80 6.54
CA ILE A 20 11.60 0.95 7.99
C ILE A 20 10.21 0.50 8.44
N TRP A 21 9.27 0.36 7.51
CA TRP A 21 7.93 -0.17 7.74
C TRP A 21 7.33 -0.63 6.41
N GLU A 22 6.48 -1.64 6.44
CA GLU A 22 5.73 -2.10 5.26
C GLU A 22 4.38 -2.72 5.64
N THR A 23 3.43 -2.68 4.70
CA THR A 23 2.16 -3.43 4.81
C THR A 23 2.37 -4.93 4.64
N PRO A 24 1.47 -5.79 5.16
CA PRO A 24 1.51 -7.21 4.87
C PRO A 24 1.49 -7.50 3.36
N MET A 25 2.43 -8.31 2.89
CA MET A 25 2.50 -8.67 1.48
C MET A 25 1.34 -9.61 1.11
N VAL A 26 0.55 -9.23 0.11
CA VAL A 26 -0.49 -10.09 -0.45
C VAL A 26 0.05 -10.77 -1.70
N LYS A 27 0.17 -12.11 -1.66
CA LYS A 27 0.68 -12.90 -2.78
C LYS A 27 -0.27 -12.80 -3.98
N ASN A 28 0.30 -12.85 -5.19
CA ASN A 28 -0.42 -12.90 -6.47
C ASN A 28 -1.30 -11.70 -6.80
N ILE A 29 -1.04 -10.52 -6.20
CA ILE A 29 -1.70 -9.28 -6.59
C ILE A 29 -0.67 -8.30 -7.15
N VAL A 30 -1.03 -7.68 -8.27
CA VAL A 30 -0.28 -6.65 -8.98
C VAL A 30 -1.24 -5.54 -9.43
N ASN A 31 -0.71 -4.43 -9.91
CA ASN A 31 -1.48 -3.29 -10.43
C ASN A 31 -2.45 -2.69 -9.40
N CYS A 32 -1.95 -2.41 -8.20
CA CYS A 32 -2.73 -1.78 -7.15
C CYS A 32 -2.56 -0.27 -7.13
N TYR A 33 -3.50 0.41 -6.48
CA TYR A 33 -3.40 1.83 -6.19
C TYR A 33 -3.76 2.09 -4.73
N ALA A 34 -3.22 3.17 -4.19
CA ALA A 34 -3.53 3.62 -2.84
C ALA A 34 -4.42 4.87 -2.91
N LYS A 35 -5.36 4.97 -1.97
CA LYS A 35 -6.30 6.09 -1.89
C LYS A 35 -6.50 6.49 -0.43
N LEU A 36 -6.37 7.79 -0.15
CA LEU A 36 -6.88 8.39 1.07
C LEU A 36 -8.37 8.71 0.86
N GLN A 37 -9.22 8.08 1.66
CA GLN A 37 -10.66 8.29 1.64
C GLN A 37 -11.05 9.52 2.48
N ASN A 38 -12.26 10.03 2.29
CA ASN A 38 -12.76 11.23 2.99
C ASN A 38 -12.93 11.04 4.50
N ASP A 39 -13.05 9.80 4.96
CA ASP A 39 -13.13 9.41 6.37
C ASP A 39 -11.75 9.31 7.04
N GLY A 40 -10.67 9.58 6.30
CA GLY A 40 -9.29 9.49 6.80
C GLY A 40 -8.66 8.10 6.68
N ASN A 41 -9.39 7.10 6.14
CA ASN A 41 -8.83 5.78 5.92
C ASN A 41 -7.88 5.77 4.71
N PHE A 42 -6.71 5.17 4.88
CA PHE A 42 -5.76 4.92 3.81
C PHE A 42 -5.86 3.48 3.33
N VAL A 43 -6.33 3.31 2.11
CA VAL A 43 -6.72 2.00 1.57
C VAL A 43 -5.91 1.66 0.33
N ILE A 44 -5.41 0.43 0.27
CA ILE A 44 -4.82 -0.16 -0.93
C ILE A 44 -5.90 -0.97 -1.64
N TYR A 45 -6.12 -0.67 -2.90
CA TYR A 45 -7.08 -1.36 -3.76
C TYR A 45 -6.37 -2.16 -4.85
N SER A 46 -6.97 -3.28 -5.23
CA SER A 46 -6.64 -3.93 -6.49
C SER A 46 -7.15 -3.09 -7.66
N TYR A 47 -6.65 -3.39 -8.86
CA TYR A 47 -7.17 -2.77 -10.09
C TYR A 47 -8.70 -2.93 -10.25
N SER A 48 -9.27 -4.04 -9.75
CA SER A 48 -10.71 -4.30 -9.77
C SER A 48 -11.48 -3.65 -8.61
N ASN A 49 -10.87 -2.71 -7.88
CA ASN A 49 -11.43 -2.00 -6.72
C ASN A 49 -11.73 -2.88 -5.48
N ASN A 50 -11.12 -4.07 -5.38
CA ASN A 50 -11.19 -4.86 -4.14
C ASN A 50 -10.24 -4.28 -3.10
N VAL A 51 -10.67 -4.20 -1.85
CA VAL A 51 -9.82 -3.78 -0.73
C VAL A 51 -8.77 -4.87 -0.46
N ILE A 52 -7.49 -4.48 -0.46
CA ILE A 52 -6.36 -5.35 -0.16
C ILE A 52 -5.87 -5.11 1.27
N TRP A 53 -5.79 -3.85 1.67
CA TRP A 53 -5.35 -3.44 3.00
C TRP A 53 -5.96 -2.10 3.36
N ALA A 54 -6.28 -1.90 4.64
CA ALA A 54 -6.68 -0.63 5.22
C ALA A 54 -5.98 -0.46 6.59
N ASN A 55 -5.79 0.79 7.01
CA ASN A 55 -5.11 1.12 8.26
C ASN A 55 -5.98 1.00 9.52
N ASN A 56 -7.24 0.57 9.38
CA ASN A 56 -8.23 0.46 10.45
C ASN A 56 -8.82 -0.95 10.48
#